data_AF-A0A5C4LNW3-F1
#
_entry.id   AF-A0A5C4LNW3-F1
#
_cell.length_a   1.000
_cell.length_b   1.000
_cell.length_c   1.000
_cell.angle_alpha   90.00
_cell.angle_beta   90.00
_cell.angle_gamma   90.00
#
_symmetry.space_group_name_H-M   'P 1'
#
loop_
_entity.id
_entity.type
_entity.pdbx_description
1 polymer ?
#
loop_
_entity_poly.entity_id
_entity_poly.type
_entity_poly.pdbx_seq_one_letter_code
_entity_poly.pdbx_strand_id
1 'polypeptide(L)'
;MTAPVTRAIAAAALAAGLVSTAPAFAGGYGCTTDCYRHVSTPPVYGTVSEQVMVRPPRTVSHVVPPVYDTVSEQVLVAPARRVWQTSVDAYGQTVGCWVTIPARYATQTRRVLVRPAQVVPQVIPPAYASYQRRVLVEPGRSGWVPAGGGYGGGYGAGPAPGGIVGAGLGLAGAGIGLAGAAVGAGTGLVFGGGSIYDGY
;
A
#
# COMPACT_ATOMS: atom_id res chain seq x y z
N MET A 1 14.63 102.86 45.53
CA MET A 1 15.74 103.81 45.70
C MET A 1 17.03 102.99 45.51
N THR A 2 17.49 102.86 44.27
CA THR A 2 18.52 103.67 43.57
C THR A 2 19.93 103.12 43.78
N ALA A 3 20.57 102.79 42.65
CA ALA A 3 21.94 102.30 42.45
C ALA A 3 23.03 103.25 43.00
N PRO A 4 24.32 102.86 42.94
CA PRO A 4 25.16 103.21 41.78
C PRO A 4 26.15 102.08 41.35
N VAL A 5 26.42 101.78 40.08
CA VAL A 5 27.05 102.55 38.98
C VAL A 5 28.60 102.49 38.98
N THR A 6 29.10 101.69 38.02
CA THR A 6 30.29 101.81 37.15
C THR A 6 31.71 101.65 37.69
N ARG A 7 32.50 100.81 37.00
CA ARG A 7 33.52 101.30 36.04
C ARG A 7 33.99 100.20 35.08
N ALA A 8 33.92 100.55 33.79
CA ALA A 8 34.36 99.78 32.64
C ALA A 8 35.88 99.89 32.46
N ILE A 9 36.54 98.81 32.05
CA ILE A 9 37.75 98.84 31.23
C ILE A 9 37.68 97.71 30.21
N ALA A 10 37.74 98.10 28.94
CA ALA A 10 37.86 97.25 27.77
C ALA A 10 39.33 96.84 27.54
N ALA A 11 39.57 95.59 27.16
CA ALA A 11 40.78 95.15 26.44
C ALA A 11 40.47 93.76 25.87
N ALA A 12 40.18 93.65 24.58
CA ALA A 12 41.16 93.49 23.50
C ALA A 12 41.20 92.02 23.07
N ALA A 13 40.85 91.82 21.80
CA ALA A 13 40.68 90.57 21.12
C ALA A 13 41.97 89.76 21.01
N LEU A 14 41.88 88.44 21.21
CA LEU A 14 42.70 87.46 20.51
C LEU A 14 41.82 86.27 20.13
N ALA A 15 41.39 86.28 18.87
CA ALA A 15 40.89 85.12 18.18
C ALA A 15 42.03 84.10 18.05
N ALA A 16 41.88 82.95 18.69
CA ALA A 16 42.78 81.80 18.51
C ALA A 16 41.94 80.54 18.27
N GLY A 17 41.80 80.19 16.99
CA GLY A 17 41.57 78.86 16.44
C GLY A 17 40.68 77.89 17.23
N LEU A 18 39.36 78.00 17.05
CA LEU A 18 38.45 76.88 17.25
C LEU A 18 38.61 75.93 16.05
N VAL A 19 39.56 74.99 16.16
CA VAL A 19 39.60 73.82 15.27
C VAL A 19 38.34 73.02 15.57
N SER A 20 37.37 73.11 14.66
CA SER A 20 36.20 72.26 14.62
C SER A 20 36.65 70.81 14.43
N THR A 21 36.88 70.11 15.54
CA THR A 21 36.89 68.65 15.53
C THR A 21 35.47 68.20 15.22
N ALA A 22 35.19 67.95 13.95
CA ALA A 22 34.03 67.17 13.57
C ALA A 22 34.13 65.83 14.33
N PRO A 23 33.11 65.40 15.09
CA PRO A 23 33.09 64.01 15.52
C PRO A 23 33.05 63.20 14.24
N ALA A 24 34.08 62.39 14.03
CA ALA A 24 34.02 61.33 13.05
C ALA A 24 32.92 60.38 13.53
N PHE A 25 31.70 60.58 13.04
CA PHE A 25 30.69 59.54 13.07
C PHE A 25 31.22 58.46 12.15
N ALA A 26 32.03 57.56 12.71
CA ALA A 26 32.29 56.27 12.10
C ALA A 26 30.93 55.70 11.76
N GLY A 27 30.67 55.54 10.45
CA GLY A 27 29.43 54.99 9.93
C GLY A 27 29.17 53.65 10.61
N GLY A 28 28.36 53.70 11.66
CA GLY A 28 27.85 52.55 12.37
C GLY A 28 26.83 51.91 11.45
N TYR A 29 27.32 51.14 10.47
CA TYR A 29 26.49 50.19 9.76
C TYR A 29 25.91 49.25 10.82
N GLY A 30 24.60 49.37 10.99
CA GLY A 30 23.85 48.98 12.18
C GLY A 30 24.23 47.62 12.74
N CYS A 31 24.83 47.64 13.93
CA CYS A 31 24.78 46.55 14.90
C CYS A 31 24.77 47.15 16.32
N THR A 32 24.02 48.23 16.54
CA THR A 32 23.78 48.78 17.87
C THR A 32 22.60 48.04 18.48
N THR A 33 22.88 46.82 18.96
CA THR A 33 22.53 46.27 20.29
C THR A 33 22.43 44.75 20.31
N ASP A 34 22.37 44.06 19.17
CA ASP A 34 22.42 42.59 19.10
C ASP A 34 23.35 42.10 17.99
N CYS A 35 24.60 41.76 18.33
CA CYS A 35 25.58 41.18 17.39
C CYS A 35 25.25 39.74 17.01
N TYR A 36 24.50 39.03 17.84
CA TYR A 36 24.06 37.67 17.62
C TYR A 36 22.56 37.58 17.87
N ARG A 37 21.85 36.85 17.01
CA ARG A 37 20.47 36.47 17.26
C ARG A 37 20.41 34.98 17.61
N HIS A 38 19.60 34.64 18.60
CA HIS A 38 19.36 33.24 18.93
C HIS A 38 18.39 32.66 17.90
N VAL A 39 18.80 31.61 17.20
CA VAL A 39 17.94 30.87 16.26
C VAL A 39 17.64 29.51 16.88
N SER A 40 16.35 29.17 16.97
CA SER A 40 15.89 27.84 17.37
C SER A 40 15.22 27.19 16.17
N THR A 41 15.77 26.06 15.72
CA THR A 41 15.19 25.22 14.69
C THR A 41 14.38 24.12 15.37
N PRO A 42 13.07 24.01 15.13
CA PRO A 42 12.25 22.99 15.76
C PRO A 42 12.64 21.58 15.29
N PRO A 43 12.41 20.55 16.13
CA PRO A 43 12.64 19.16 15.74
C PRO A 43 11.76 18.75 14.56
N VAL A 44 12.34 18.00 13.63
CA VAL A 44 11.62 17.45 12.47
C VAL A 44 11.19 16.02 12.79
N TYR A 45 9.91 15.76 12.60
CA TYR A 45 9.33 14.43 12.80
C TYR A 45 8.87 13.85 11.47
N GLY A 46 9.13 12.56 11.29
CA GLY A 46 8.62 11.77 10.18
C GLY A 46 7.62 10.72 10.65
N THR A 47 7.01 10.03 9.69
CA THR A 47 6.15 8.86 9.93
C THR A 47 6.76 7.65 9.26
N VAL A 48 6.89 6.55 10.01
CA VAL A 48 7.32 5.26 9.48
C VAL A 48 6.10 4.33 9.47
N SER A 49 5.87 3.69 8.32
CA SER A 49 4.84 2.68 8.15
C SER A 49 5.43 1.30 8.41
N GLU A 50 4.89 0.58 9.38
CA GLU A 50 5.26 -0.79 9.70
C GLU A 50 4.08 -1.73 9.46
N GLN A 51 4.31 -2.89 8.84
CA GLN A 51 3.28 -3.92 8.73
C GLN A 51 3.34 -4.83 9.96
N VAL A 52 2.29 -4.80 10.76
CA VAL A 52 2.15 -5.64 11.95
C VAL A 52 1.11 -6.71 11.67
N MET A 53 1.43 -7.96 12.01
CA MET A 53 0.47 -9.06 11.94
C MET A 53 -0.60 -8.85 13.02
N VAL A 54 -1.83 -8.61 12.59
CA VAL A 54 -2.98 -8.41 13.51
C VAL A 54 -3.75 -9.69 13.75
N ARG A 55 -3.59 -10.69 12.88
CA ARG A 55 -4.21 -12.00 13.02
C ARG A 55 -3.25 -13.08 12.52
N PRO A 56 -2.89 -14.05 13.38
CA PRO A 56 -2.06 -15.17 12.95
C PRO A 56 -2.82 -16.08 11.97
N PRO A 57 -2.09 -16.89 11.17
CA PRO A 57 -2.73 -17.92 10.36
C PRO A 57 -3.43 -18.92 11.29
N ARG A 58 -4.59 -19.41 10.87
CA ARG A 58 -5.30 -20.46 11.61
C ARG A 58 -5.98 -21.42 10.66
N THR A 59 -6.09 -22.67 11.09
CA THR A 59 -6.82 -23.70 10.35
C THR A 59 -8.17 -23.90 11.01
N VAL A 60 -9.23 -23.76 10.21
CA VAL A 60 -10.61 -24.06 10.64
C VAL A 60 -11.02 -25.37 9.98
N SER A 61 -11.51 -26.31 10.78
CA SER A 61 -11.94 -27.62 10.31
C SER A 61 -13.45 -27.64 10.12
N HIS A 62 -13.90 -28.01 8.93
CA HIS A 62 -15.32 -28.20 8.63
C HIS A 62 -15.64 -29.68 8.50
N VAL A 63 -16.70 -30.13 9.17
CA VAL A 63 -17.15 -31.52 9.10
C VAL A 63 -18.14 -31.66 7.96
N VAL A 64 -17.78 -32.48 6.96
CA VAL A 64 -18.69 -32.88 5.89
C VAL A 64 -19.36 -34.20 6.29
N PRO A 65 -20.70 -34.25 6.36
CA PRO A 65 -21.41 -35.45 6.79
C PRO A 65 -21.24 -36.61 5.80
N PRO A 66 -21.45 -37.86 6.24
CA PRO A 66 -21.39 -39.03 5.37
C PRO A 66 -22.57 -39.02 4.38
N VAL A 67 -22.32 -39.56 3.18
CA VAL A 67 -23.36 -39.74 2.16
C VAL A 67 -23.69 -41.22 2.07
N TYR A 68 -24.96 -41.53 2.26
CA TYR A 68 -25.52 -42.88 2.11
C TYR A 68 -26.34 -42.95 0.84
N ASP A 69 -26.35 -44.14 0.24
CA ASP A 69 -27.22 -44.48 -0.88
C ASP A 69 -28.01 -45.75 -0.56
N THR A 70 -29.13 -45.95 -1.25
CA THR A 70 -30.01 -47.10 -1.10
C THR A 70 -29.91 -48.00 -2.31
N VAL A 71 -29.34 -49.18 -2.12
CA VAL A 71 -29.23 -50.19 -3.18
C VAL A 71 -30.34 -51.20 -2.98
N SER A 72 -31.09 -51.47 -4.06
CA SER A 72 -32.12 -52.51 -4.12
C SER A 72 -31.60 -53.71 -4.89
N GLU A 73 -31.68 -54.90 -4.30
CA GLU A 73 -31.28 -56.16 -4.92
C GLU A 73 -32.44 -57.15 -4.89
N GLN A 74 -32.65 -57.90 -5.98
CA GLN A 74 -33.62 -58.98 -6.01
C GLN A 74 -33.00 -60.25 -5.46
N VAL A 75 -33.51 -60.72 -4.33
CA VAL A 75 -33.05 -61.93 -3.67
C VAL A 75 -34.08 -63.04 -3.89
N LEU A 76 -33.60 -64.24 -4.26
CA LEU A 76 -34.42 -65.44 -4.36
C LEU A 76 -34.93 -65.83 -2.96
N VAL A 77 -36.23 -65.75 -2.74
CA VAL A 77 -36.85 -66.13 -1.45
C VAL A 77 -37.36 -67.56 -1.46
N ALA A 78 -37.83 -68.02 -2.62
CA ALA A 78 -38.26 -69.39 -2.80
C ALA A 78 -37.80 -69.91 -4.17
N PRO A 79 -37.04 -71.01 -4.23
CA PRO A 79 -36.70 -71.65 -5.49
C PRO A 79 -37.95 -72.24 -6.15
N ALA A 80 -37.89 -72.40 -7.48
CA ALA A 80 -38.92 -73.12 -8.21
C ALA A 80 -38.97 -74.57 -7.73
N ARG A 81 -40.19 -75.12 -7.55
CA ARG A 81 -40.38 -76.50 -7.11
C ARG A 81 -41.62 -77.12 -7.74
N ARG A 82 -41.62 -78.45 -7.82
CA ARG A 82 -42.78 -79.24 -8.25
C ARG A 82 -43.50 -79.77 -7.03
N VAL A 83 -44.82 -79.62 -7.01
CA VAL A 83 -45.69 -80.11 -5.93
C VAL A 83 -46.76 -81.00 -6.53
N TRP A 84 -47.00 -82.13 -5.89
CA TRP A 84 -48.13 -83.00 -6.23
C TRP A 84 -49.40 -82.37 -5.69
N GLN A 85 -50.35 -82.06 -6.58
CA GLN A 85 -51.68 -81.59 -6.20
C GLN A 85 -52.71 -82.62 -6.64
N THR A 86 -53.76 -82.73 -5.85
CA THR A 86 -54.84 -83.68 -6.08
C THR A 86 -56.14 -82.92 -6.25
N SER A 87 -56.85 -83.19 -7.34
CA SER A 87 -58.15 -82.59 -7.66
C SER A 87 -59.17 -83.69 -7.96
N VAL A 88 -60.43 -83.44 -7.63
CA VAL A 88 -61.53 -84.32 -8.00
C VAL A 88 -62.01 -83.94 -9.40
N ASP A 89 -62.18 -84.92 -10.27
CA ASP A 89 -62.70 -84.71 -11.62
C ASP A 89 -64.24 -84.59 -11.65
N ALA A 90 -64.81 -84.38 -12.84
CA ALA A 90 -66.26 -84.25 -13.02
C ALA A 90 -67.05 -85.53 -12.66
N TYR A 91 -66.38 -86.66 -12.48
CA TYR A 91 -66.97 -87.98 -12.21
C TYR A 91 -66.69 -88.48 -10.78
N GLY A 92 -66.09 -87.64 -9.92
CA GLY A 92 -65.81 -87.97 -8.52
C GLY A 92 -64.54 -88.78 -8.28
N GLN A 93 -63.66 -88.95 -9.28
CA GLN A 93 -62.38 -89.63 -9.13
C GLN A 93 -61.28 -88.66 -8.69
N THR A 94 -60.39 -89.16 -7.84
CA THR A 94 -59.23 -88.41 -7.32
C THR A 94 -58.06 -88.50 -8.31
N VAL A 95 -57.78 -87.41 -9.04
CA VAL A 95 -56.67 -87.33 -10.02
C VAL A 95 -55.56 -86.46 -9.45
N GLY A 96 -54.31 -86.90 -9.60
CA GLY A 96 -53.15 -86.13 -9.19
C GLY A 96 -52.34 -85.59 -10.36
N CYS A 97 -51.87 -84.36 -10.24
CA CYS A 97 -51.04 -83.69 -11.24
C CYS A 97 -49.81 -83.04 -10.60
N TRP A 98 -48.69 -83.04 -11.34
CA TRP A 98 -47.50 -82.31 -10.94
C TRP A 98 -47.63 -80.84 -11.36
N VAL A 99 -47.76 -79.94 -10.39
CA VAL A 99 -47.81 -78.50 -10.63
C VAL A 99 -46.44 -77.89 -10.33
N THR A 100 -45.91 -77.11 -11.27
CA THR A 100 -44.66 -76.35 -11.08
C THR A 100 -44.99 -74.98 -10.50
N ILE A 101 -44.48 -74.72 -9.30
CA ILE A 101 -44.57 -73.41 -8.66
C ILE A 101 -43.31 -72.63 -9.06
N PRO A 102 -43.44 -71.44 -9.70
CA PRO A 102 -42.28 -70.66 -10.13
C PRO A 102 -41.50 -70.10 -8.94
N ALA A 103 -40.23 -69.76 -9.18
CA ALA A 103 -39.39 -69.09 -8.21
C ALA A 103 -39.98 -67.73 -7.81
N ARG A 104 -39.86 -67.37 -6.54
CA ARG A 104 -40.28 -66.06 -6.02
C ARG A 104 -39.08 -65.26 -5.61
N TYR A 105 -39.02 -64.03 -6.10
CA TYR A 105 -38.02 -63.04 -5.76
C TYR A 105 -38.64 -61.96 -4.88
N ALA A 106 -37.85 -61.41 -3.97
CA ALA A 106 -38.22 -60.22 -3.22
C ALA A 106 -37.11 -59.19 -3.32
N THR A 107 -37.49 -57.92 -3.33
CA THR A 107 -36.56 -56.81 -3.29
C THR A 107 -36.10 -56.58 -1.85
N GLN A 108 -34.81 -56.72 -1.61
CA GLN A 108 -34.18 -56.28 -0.37
C GLN A 108 -33.51 -54.94 -0.61
N THR A 109 -33.72 -53.99 0.31
CA THR A 109 -33.07 -52.69 0.27
C THR A 109 -32.05 -52.62 1.40
N ARG A 110 -30.85 -52.12 1.08
CA ARG A 110 -29.81 -51.84 2.08
C ARG A 110 -29.20 -50.47 1.87
N ARG A 111 -28.83 -49.82 2.97
CA ARG A 111 -28.07 -48.58 2.95
C ARG A 111 -26.59 -48.88 2.83
N VAL A 112 -25.94 -48.28 1.84
CA VAL A 112 -24.51 -48.40 1.62
C VAL A 112 -23.87 -47.04 1.83
N LEU A 113 -22.75 -47.01 2.54
CA LEU A 113 -21.94 -45.81 2.71
C LEU A 113 -21.19 -45.54 1.41
N VAL A 114 -21.55 -44.48 0.69
CA VAL A 114 -20.89 -44.09 -0.56
C VAL A 114 -19.70 -43.18 -0.29
N ARG A 115 -19.86 -42.25 0.66
CA ARG A 115 -18.79 -41.34 1.07
C ARG A 115 -18.75 -41.26 2.60
N PRO A 116 -17.61 -41.56 3.22
CA PRO A 116 -17.46 -41.41 4.67
C PRO A 116 -17.52 -39.94 5.07
N ALA A 117 -17.78 -39.71 6.36
CA ALA A 117 -17.63 -38.38 6.94
C ALA A 117 -16.16 -37.93 6.79
N GLN A 118 -15.94 -36.70 6.38
CA GLN A 118 -14.60 -36.16 6.18
C GLN A 118 -14.46 -34.81 6.86
N VAL A 119 -13.28 -34.55 7.40
CA VAL A 119 -12.93 -33.27 7.99
C VAL A 119 -12.08 -32.52 6.97
N VAL A 120 -12.59 -31.41 6.45
CA VAL A 120 -11.90 -30.60 5.45
C VAL A 120 -11.24 -29.41 6.16
N PRO A 121 -9.89 -29.32 6.18
CA PRO A 121 -9.20 -28.19 6.75
C PRO A 121 -9.22 -27.00 5.78
N GLN A 122 -9.63 -25.84 6.28
CA GLN A 122 -9.53 -24.57 5.59
C GLN A 122 -8.48 -23.70 6.26
N VAL A 123 -7.41 -23.36 5.53
CA VAL A 123 -6.35 -22.47 6.03
C VAL A 123 -6.77 -21.03 5.79
N ILE A 124 -6.90 -20.27 6.88
CA ILE A 124 -7.13 -18.83 6.83
C ILE A 124 -5.75 -18.15 6.93
N PRO A 125 -5.35 -17.34 5.92
CA PRO A 125 -4.05 -16.68 5.90
C PRO A 125 -3.92 -15.63 7.02
N PRO A 126 -2.68 -15.22 7.36
CA PRO A 126 -2.47 -14.13 8.29
C PRO A 126 -3.01 -12.81 7.73
N ALA A 127 -3.51 -11.95 8.61
CA ALA A 127 -3.88 -10.59 8.25
C ALA A 127 -2.83 -9.61 8.80
N TYR A 128 -2.42 -8.68 7.94
CA TYR A 128 -1.49 -7.59 8.27
C TYR A 128 -2.23 -6.25 8.23
N ALA A 129 -1.83 -5.34 9.11
CA ALA A 129 -2.27 -3.95 9.09
C ALA A 129 -1.06 -3.03 9.11
N SER A 130 -1.17 -1.85 8.50
CA SER A 130 -0.16 -0.81 8.57
C SER A 130 -0.36 0.04 9.82
N TYR A 131 0.71 0.18 10.60
CA TYR A 131 0.76 1.09 11.75
C TYR A 131 1.72 2.25 11.43
N GLN A 132 1.26 3.48 11.66
CA GLN A 132 2.10 4.68 11.50
C GLN A 132 2.66 5.08 12.85
N ARG A 133 3.99 5.08 12.98
CA ARG A 133 4.67 5.62 14.15
C ARG A 133 5.39 6.91 13.80
N ARG A 134 5.17 7.95 14.60
CA ARG A 134 5.94 9.20 14.51
C ARG A 134 7.33 8.98 15.10
N VAL A 135 8.36 9.29 14.34
CA VAL A 135 9.76 9.14 14.76
C VAL A 135 10.45 10.50 14.62
N LEU A 136 11.30 10.83 15.60
CA LEU A 136 12.17 11.99 15.53
C LEU A 136 13.25 11.74 14.47
N VAL A 137 13.22 12.51 13.39
CA VAL A 137 14.19 12.37 12.27
C VAL A 137 15.38 13.26 12.52
N GLU A 138 15.12 14.52 12.93
CA GLU A 138 16.16 15.48 13.25
C GLU A 138 15.84 16.14 14.60
N PRO A 139 16.77 16.07 15.58
CA PRO A 139 16.58 16.76 16.84
C PRO A 139 16.57 18.29 16.62
N GLY A 140 15.75 18.99 17.40
CA GLY A 140 15.77 20.44 17.41
C GLY A 140 17.14 20.94 17.88
N ARG A 141 17.63 22.01 17.25
CA ARG A 141 18.88 22.65 17.65
C ARG A 141 18.67 24.14 17.83
N SER A 142 19.42 24.71 18.75
CA SER A 142 19.45 26.14 18.95
C SER A 142 20.88 26.63 19.06
N GLY A 143 21.13 27.84 18.56
CA GLY A 143 22.45 28.44 18.58
C GLY A 143 22.41 29.93 18.24
N TRP A 144 23.50 30.61 18.55
CA TRP A 144 23.68 32.02 18.24
C TRP A 144 24.26 32.17 16.83
N VAL A 145 23.57 32.91 15.98
CA VAL A 145 24.01 33.23 14.61
C VAL A 145 24.29 34.73 14.56
N PRO A 146 25.40 35.18 13.93
CA PRO A 146 25.70 36.60 13.81
C PRO A 146 24.55 37.33 13.10
N ALA A 147 24.10 38.44 13.68
CA ALA A 147 22.95 39.21 13.20
C ALA A 147 23.21 39.97 11.89
N GLY A 148 24.48 40.06 11.45
CA GLY A 148 24.93 40.83 10.28
C GLY A 148 25.73 40.03 9.24
N GLY A 149 25.33 38.80 8.94
CA GLY A 149 26.09 37.89 8.06
C GLY A 149 25.39 37.54 6.74
N GLY A 150 25.30 38.49 5.81
CA GLY A 150 25.14 38.19 4.39
C GLY A 150 26.44 37.63 3.82
N TYR A 151 26.75 36.36 4.09
CA TYR A 151 27.72 35.61 3.28
C TYR A 151 26.93 34.88 2.19
N GLY A 152 26.72 35.60 1.09
CA GLY A 152 26.31 34.99 -0.17
C GLY A 152 27.37 34.00 -0.61
N GLY A 153 27.13 32.72 -0.35
CA GLY A 153 27.82 31.64 -1.05
C GLY A 153 27.47 31.75 -2.53
N GLY A 154 28.47 32.08 -3.35
CA GLY A 154 28.33 32.22 -4.79
C GLY A 154 27.80 30.94 -5.42
N TYR A 155 26.59 31.02 -5.96
CA TYR A 155 26.18 30.19 -7.08
C TYR A 155 26.42 31.01 -8.35
N GLY A 156 27.30 30.48 -9.20
CA GLY A 156 27.52 30.80 -10.61
C GLY A 156 27.17 32.19 -11.11
N ALA A 157 28.21 32.98 -11.42
CA ALA A 157 28.12 33.92 -12.53
C ALA A 157 27.86 33.11 -13.82
N GLY A 158 26.59 32.92 -14.15
CA GLY A 158 26.18 32.55 -15.50
C GLY A 158 26.55 33.68 -16.46
N PRO A 159 27.10 33.41 -17.65
CA PRO A 159 27.36 34.46 -18.63
C PRO A 159 26.04 35.15 -19.01
N ALA A 160 26.00 36.47 -18.87
CA ALA A 160 24.95 37.33 -19.37
C ALA A 160 24.83 37.24 -20.91
N PRO A 161 23.67 37.60 -21.50
CA PRO A 161 23.31 37.27 -22.86
C PRO A 161 24.03 38.18 -23.86
N GLY A 162 25.05 37.64 -24.52
CA GLY A 162 25.63 38.19 -25.74
C GLY A 162 25.29 37.26 -26.89
N GLY A 163 24.32 37.65 -27.72
CA GLY A 163 23.96 36.91 -28.93
C GLY A 163 25.15 36.82 -29.87
N ILE A 164 25.56 35.60 -30.18
CA ILE A 164 26.44 35.31 -31.31
C ILE A 164 25.64 34.40 -32.24
N VAL A 165 25.42 34.92 -33.43
CA VAL A 165 24.66 34.34 -34.53
C VAL A 165 25.25 32.98 -34.89
N GLY A 166 24.41 31.94 -34.88
CA GLY A 166 24.81 30.59 -35.28
C GLY A 166 25.23 30.55 -36.75
N ALA A 167 26.53 30.42 -37.01
CA ALA A 167 27.04 29.92 -38.26
C ALA A 167 26.96 28.39 -38.22
N GLY A 168 25.96 27.84 -38.92
CA GLY A 168 25.86 26.40 -39.14
C GLY A 168 27.01 25.92 -40.03
N LEU A 169 27.93 25.15 -39.46
CA LEU A 169 28.83 24.28 -40.19
C LEU A 169 28.37 22.85 -39.95
N GLY A 170 27.56 22.35 -40.90
CA GLY A 170 27.25 20.94 -41.00
C GLY A 170 28.48 20.17 -41.45
N LEU A 171 28.93 19.23 -40.62
CA LEU A 171 29.79 18.14 -41.04
C LEU A 171 29.02 16.84 -40.88
N ALA A 172 28.64 16.30 -42.03
CA ALA A 172 28.18 14.94 -42.19
C ALA A 172 29.33 13.95 -41.92
N GLY A 173 29.00 12.78 -41.37
CA GLY A 173 29.78 11.57 -41.65
C GLY A 173 30.07 10.65 -40.46
N ALA A 174 29.56 9.41 -40.59
CA ALA A 174 30.05 8.17 -40.01
C ALA A 174 29.70 7.84 -38.54
N GLY A 175 28.50 7.30 -38.34
CA GLY A 175 28.17 6.40 -37.24
C GLY A 175 28.04 4.97 -37.78
N ILE A 176 28.93 4.09 -37.33
CA ILE A 176 29.08 2.68 -37.70
C ILE A 176 27.86 1.88 -37.21
N GLY A 177 27.16 1.21 -38.13
CA GLY A 177 26.08 0.28 -37.82
C GLY A 177 26.63 -1.13 -37.55
N LEU A 178 26.35 -1.66 -36.35
CA LEU A 178 26.42 -3.08 -36.07
C LEU A 178 24.99 -3.63 -35.98
N ALA A 179 24.69 -4.58 -36.85
CA ALA A 179 23.46 -5.33 -36.91
C ALA A 179 23.34 -6.29 -35.71
N GLY A 180 22.15 -6.31 -35.08
CA GLY A 180 21.74 -7.32 -34.10
C GLY A 180 20.26 -7.63 -34.32
N ALA A 181 19.96 -8.89 -34.60
CA ALA A 181 18.69 -9.39 -35.12
C ALA A 181 17.62 -9.67 -34.04
N ALA A 182 16.36 -9.49 -34.47
CA ALA A 182 15.13 -10.25 -34.17
C ALA A 182 14.71 -10.55 -32.72
N VAL A 183 13.48 -10.16 -32.32
CA VAL A 183 12.34 -11.07 -32.05
C VAL A 183 11.00 -10.29 -32.15
N GLY A 184 9.96 -10.92 -32.71
CA GLY A 184 8.70 -10.29 -33.12
C GLY A 184 7.74 -9.86 -32.00
N ALA A 185 7.04 -8.75 -32.24
CA ALA A 185 5.91 -8.29 -31.44
C ALA A 185 4.61 -8.93 -31.95
N GLY A 186 4.04 -9.83 -31.14
CA GLY A 186 2.69 -10.34 -31.33
C GLY A 186 1.66 -9.24 -31.07
N THR A 187 0.71 -9.11 -31.99
CA THR A 187 -0.47 -8.26 -31.89
C THR A 187 -1.42 -8.79 -30.80
N GLY A 188 -1.50 -8.09 -29.68
CA GLY A 188 -2.48 -8.33 -28.62
C GLY A 188 -3.64 -7.34 -28.70
N LEU A 189 -4.83 -7.86 -28.98
CA LEU A 189 -6.12 -7.18 -29.12
C LEU A 189 -6.51 -6.40 -27.84
N VAL A 190 -6.90 -5.13 -28.00
CA VAL A 190 -7.53 -4.33 -26.95
C VAL A 190 -9.04 -4.58 -27.02
N PHE A 191 -9.58 -5.34 -26.05
CA PHE A 191 -11.02 -5.38 -25.81
C PHE A 191 -11.38 -4.24 -24.84
N GLY A 192 -12.11 -3.25 -25.36
CA GLY A 192 -12.92 -2.36 -24.53
C GLY A 192 -14.26 -3.00 -24.19
N GLY A 193 -14.80 -2.69 -23.01
CA GLY A 193 -16.22 -2.90 -22.72
C GLY A 193 -16.57 -3.20 -21.26
N GLY A 194 -17.21 -2.22 -20.59
CA GLY A 194 -18.27 -2.47 -19.63
C GLY A 194 -17.92 -2.45 -18.13
N SER A 195 -17.99 -1.28 -17.49
CA SER A 195 -18.27 -1.23 -16.05
C SER A 195 -19.78 -1.43 -15.82
N ILE A 196 -20.14 -2.62 -15.35
CA ILE A 196 -21.47 -2.91 -14.79
C ILE A 196 -21.32 -2.75 -13.27
N TYR A 197 -21.66 -1.58 -12.76
CA TYR A 197 -22.09 -1.43 -11.38
C TYR A 197 -23.27 -0.46 -11.35
N ASP A 198 -24.43 -1.08 -11.41
CA ASP A 198 -25.73 -0.55 -11.08
C ASP A 198 -26.21 -1.39 -9.87
N GLY A 199 -26.65 -0.73 -8.80
CA GLY A 199 -27.41 -1.34 -7.69
C GLY A 199 -26.62 -1.86 -6.47
N TYR A 200 -26.48 -1.00 -5.44
CA TYR A 200 -27.22 -1.11 -4.16
C TYR A 200 -26.99 0.15 -3.32
#